data_AF-Q09JW0-F1
#
_entry.id   AF-Q09JW0-F1
#
_cell.length_a   1.000
_cell.length_b   1.000
_cell.length_c   1.000
_cell.angle_alpha   90.00
_cell.angle_beta   90.00
_cell.angle_gamma   90.00
#
_symmetry.space_group_name_H-M   'P 1'
#
loop_
_entity.id
_entity.type
_entity.pdbx_description
1 polymer ?
#
loop_
_entity_poly.entity_id
_entity_poly.type
_entity_poly.pdbx_seq_one_letter_code
_entity_poly.pdbx_strand_id
1 'polypeptide(L)'
;MALKLALLAVFVVLGASAVENELPLNVWKAISKGTYVLIQRSYQKVGATCTYAKIKTKDQSTHSYTAEMGFTLNGKKMKNTYNMYAAKETGKNTRNVLSISSKPLTDPLQGELYFLIYRDGKGCNILFAQNKTTRKDLECEMWVEKNVADNISEDCKHYYNDRCMAVVETHYSKACKIP
;
A
#
# COMPACT_ATOMS: atom_id res chain seq x y z
N MET A 1 34.46 -8.95 63.13
CA MET A 1 33.68 -7.78 62.68
C MET A 1 33.18 -8.09 61.28
N ALA A 2 31.87 -8.27 61.12
CA ALA A 2 31.24 -8.57 59.85
C ALA A 2 30.87 -7.26 59.15
N LEU A 3 31.28 -7.10 57.89
CA LEU A 3 30.72 -6.08 57.01
C LEU A 3 30.22 -6.77 55.74
N LYS A 4 28.91 -7.01 55.70
CA LYS A 4 28.17 -7.37 54.50
C LYS A 4 28.05 -6.10 53.65
N LEU A 5 28.71 -6.06 52.49
CA LEU A 5 28.28 -5.20 51.39
C LEU A 5 27.90 -6.10 50.21
N ALA A 6 26.59 -6.26 50.04
CA ALA A 6 26.00 -6.62 48.76
C ALA A 6 25.99 -5.34 47.91
N LEU A 7 26.58 -5.37 46.72
CA LEU A 7 26.39 -4.30 45.74
C LEU A 7 25.97 -4.90 44.40
N LEU A 8 24.90 -4.29 43.88
CA LEU A 8 24.04 -4.71 42.79
C LEU A 8 24.80 -5.06 41.49
N ALA A 9 24.43 -6.20 40.92
CA ALA A 9 24.62 -6.45 39.49
C ALA A 9 23.66 -5.54 38.69
N VAL A 10 24.21 -4.50 38.05
CA VAL A 10 23.48 -3.73 37.03
C VAL A 10 23.49 -4.56 35.76
N PHE A 11 22.45 -5.37 35.55
CA PHE A 11 22.14 -5.93 34.24
C PHE A 11 21.60 -4.80 33.36
N VAL A 12 22.47 -4.20 32.56
CA VAL A 12 22.03 -3.47 31.37
C VAL A 12 21.55 -4.53 30.38
N VAL A 13 20.27 -4.88 30.46
CA VAL A 13 19.58 -5.52 29.35
C VAL A 13 19.47 -4.43 28.29
N LEU A 14 20.48 -4.35 27.41
CA LEU A 14 20.31 -3.70 26.12
C LEU A 14 19.14 -4.44 25.47
N GLY A 15 17.98 -3.77 25.45
CA GLY A 15 16.82 -4.26 24.76
C GLY A 15 17.23 -4.62 23.34
N ALA A 16 17.26 -5.91 23.04
CA ALA A 16 17.11 -6.36 21.68
C ALA A 16 15.79 -5.77 21.23
N SER A 17 15.84 -4.68 20.45
CA SER A 17 14.70 -4.19 19.71
C SER A 17 14.08 -5.41 19.06
N ALA A 18 12.86 -5.76 19.47
CA ALA A 18 12.12 -6.83 18.85
C ALA A 18 12.23 -6.59 17.35
N VAL A 19 12.81 -7.55 16.63
CA VAL A 19 12.77 -7.57 15.18
C VAL A 19 11.29 -7.59 14.87
N GLU A 20 10.73 -6.43 14.54
CA GLU A 20 9.38 -6.34 14.00
C GLU A 20 9.38 -7.34 12.84
N ASN A 21 8.55 -8.37 12.95
CA ASN A 21 8.36 -9.32 11.87
C ASN A 21 7.67 -8.56 10.74
N GLU A 22 8.42 -7.75 10.00
CA GLU A 22 7.93 -7.01 8.85
C GLU A 22 7.31 -8.04 7.90
N LEU A 23 6.01 -7.89 7.65
CA LEU A 23 5.32 -8.77 6.73
C LEU A 23 6.02 -8.68 5.38
N PRO A 24 6.24 -9.81 4.68
CA PRO A 24 6.91 -9.78 3.40
C PRO A 24 6.16 -8.85 2.45
N LEU A 25 6.88 -7.86 1.91
CA LEU A 25 6.39 -6.89 0.92
C LEU A 25 6.09 -7.60 -0.40
N ASN A 26 4.96 -8.31 -0.43
CA ASN A 26 4.52 -9.14 -1.53
C ASN A 26 3.08 -8.78 -1.89
N VAL A 27 2.91 -8.08 -3.02
CA VAL A 27 1.65 -7.64 -3.59
C VAL A 27 0.69 -8.82 -3.78
N TRP A 28 1.20 -9.97 -4.25
CA TRP A 28 0.39 -11.17 -4.44
C TRP A 28 -0.34 -11.60 -3.15
N LYS A 29 0.36 -11.48 -2.01
CA LYS A 29 -0.18 -11.79 -0.68
C LYS A 29 -0.90 -10.62 -0.03
N ALA A 30 -0.68 -9.39 -0.49
CA ALA A 30 -1.25 -8.18 0.10
C ALA A 30 -2.65 -7.89 -0.43
N ILE A 31 -2.89 -8.16 -1.71
CA ILE A 31 -4.17 -7.91 -2.37
C ILE A 31 -5.04 -9.16 -2.34
N SER A 32 -6.21 -9.03 -1.72
CA SER A 32 -7.27 -10.01 -1.65
C SER A 32 -8.44 -9.61 -2.56
N LYS A 33 -9.45 -10.48 -2.69
CA LYS A 33 -10.69 -10.14 -3.40
C LYS A 33 -11.49 -9.20 -2.50
N GLY A 34 -11.80 -8.00 -2.98
CA GLY A 34 -12.50 -6.99 -2.17
C GLY A 34 -12.49 -5.62 -2.83
N THR A 35 -12.95 -4.62 -2.09
CA THR A 35 -12.88 -3.22 -2.49
C THR A 35 -11.84 -2.51 -1.63
N TYR A 36 -10.88 -1.88 -2.29
CA TYR A 36 -9.89 -1.00 -1.69
C TYR A 36 -10.26 0.45 -2.01
N VAL A 37 -10.04 1.35 -1.06
CA VAL A 37 -10.22 2.80 -1.23
C VAL A 37 -8.87 3.49 -1.04
N LEU A 38 -8.62 4.51 -1.86
CA LEU A 38 -7.48 5.38 -1.65
C LEU A 38 -7.85 6.36 -0.54
N ILE A 39 -7.09 6.35 0.55
CA ILE A 39 -7.31 7.25 1.68
C ILE A 39 -6.67 8.60 1.37
N GLN A 40 -5.37 8.57 1.04
CA GLN A 40 -4.58 9.76 0.78
C GLN A 40 -3.38 9.46 -0.12
N ARG A 41 -2.83 10.50 -0.73
CA ARG A 41 -1.56 10.48 -1.44
C ARG A 41 -0.80 11.78 -1.25
N SER A 42 0.51 11.75 -1.46
CA SER A 42 1.38 12.91 -1.25
C SER A 42 1.58 13.77 -2.50
N TYR A 43 1.01 13.38 -3.65
CA TYR A 43 1.13 14.13 -4.90
C TYR A 43 -0.24 14.44 -5.51
N GLN A 44 -0.32 15.51 -6.30
CA GLN A 44 -1.53 15.85 -7.05
C GLN A 44 -1.59 15.06 -8.36
N LYS A 45 -2.69 14.35 -8.63
CA LYS A 45 -2.89 13.69 -9.95
C LYS A 45 -3.90 14.45 -10.79
N VAL A 46 -5.13 14.60 -10.28
CA VAL A 46 -6.27 15.15 -11.05
C VAL A 46 -7.36 15.80 -10.17
N GLY A 47 -7.17 15.98 -8.85
CA GLY A 47 -8.23 16.50 -7.96
C GLY A 47 -9.44 15.58 -7.82
N ALA A 48 -9.25 14.27 -8.04
CA ALA A 48 -10.32 13.29 -7.92
C ALA A 48 -10.62 12.94 -6.46
N THR A 49 -11.85 12.55 -6.17
CA THR A 49 -12.30 12.06 -4.86
C THR A 49 -12.93 10.68 -4.98
N CYS A 50 -13.19 10.02 -3.85
CA CYS A 50 -13.81 8.69 -3.77
C CYS A 50 -13.15 7.65 -4.68
N THR A 51 -11.82 7.68 -4.74
CA THR A 51 -11.03 6.77 -5.57
C THR A 51 -11.02 5.36 -4.96
N TYR A 52 -11.28 4.35 -5.79
CA TYR A 52 -11.38 2.96 -5.35
C TYR A 52 -10.87 1.97 -6.40
N ALA A 53 -10.57 0.76 -5.95
CA ALA A 53 -10.28 -0.42 -6.76
C ALA A 53 -11.05 -1.63 -6.21
N LYS A 54 -11.94 -2.21 -7.02
CA LYS A 54 -12.69 -3.43 -6.69
C LYS A 54 -12.11 -4.62 -7.44
N ILE A 55 -11.39 -5.48 -6.73
CA ILE A 55 -10.75 -6.68 -7.27
C ILE A 55 -11.83 -7.70 -7.62
N LYS A 56 -11.98 -8.01 -8.91
CA LYS A 56 -13.01 -8.93 -9.43
C LYS A 56 -12.49 -10.36 -9.48
N THR A 57 -11.29 -10.53 -10.02
CA THR A 57 -10.64 -11.82 -10.25
C THR A 57 -9.20 -11.78 -9.74
N LYS A 58 -8.67 -12.95 -9.41
CA LYS A 58 -7.30 -13.17 -8.99
C LYS A 58 -6.83 -14.48 -9.64
N ASP A 59 -5.94 -14.39 -10.61
CA ASP A 59 -5.45 -15.53 -11.40
C ASP A 59 -4.06 -15.95 -10.92
N GLN A 60 -4.01 -17.13 -10.33
CA GLN A 60 -2.79 -17.71 -9.76
C GLN A 60 -1.74 -18.06 -10.82
N SER A 61 -2.16 -18.44 -12.04
CA SER A 61 -1.25 -18.87 -13.09
C SER A 61 -0.38 -17.71 -13.59
N THR A 62 -1.00 -16.54 -13.75
CA THR A 62 -0.35 -15.32 -14.25
C THR A 62 0.04 -14.33 -13.14
N HIS A 63 -0.31 -14.63 -11.88
CA HIS A 63 -0.19 -13.69 -10.74
C HIS A 63 -0.82 -12.33 -11.05
N SER A 64 -2.00 -12.37 -11.68
CA SER A 64 -2.71 -11.18 -12.15
C SER A 64 -4.08 -11.01 -11.47
N TYR A 65 -4.65 -9.84 -11.64
CA TYR A 65 -5.98 -9.48 -11.18
C TYR A 65 -6.70 -8.70 -12.28
N THR A 66 -8.02 -8.82 -12.31
CA THR A 66 -8.87 -7.84 -12.97
C THR A 66 -9.55 -7.00 -11.90
N ALA A 67 -9.50 -5.68 -12.04
CA ALA A 67 -10.14 -4.76 -11.10
C ALA A 67 -11.00 -3.72 -11.83
N GLU A 68 -12.14 -3.40 -11.24
CA GLU A 68 -12.90 -2.19 -11.60
C GLU A 68 -12.36 -1.06 -10.73
N MET A 69 -11.71 -0.07 -11.35
CA MET A 69 -11.20 1.10 -10.65
C MET A 69 -12.02 2.32 -11.04
N GLY A 70 -12.24 3.22 -10.10
CA GLY A 70 -13.02 4.43 -10.36
C GLY A 70 -12.75 5.54 -9.38
N PHE A 71 -13.31 6.70 -9.67
CA PHE A 71 -13.22 7.91 -8.88
C PHE A 71 -14.36 8.86 -9.22
N THR A 72 -14.51 9.93 -8.45
CA THR A 72 -15.43 11.04 -8.71
C THR A 72 -14.62 12.28 -9.06
N LEU A 73 -14.96 12.94 -10.16
CA LEU A 73 -14.35 14.19 -10.59
C LEU A 73 -15.46 15.15 -10.99
N ASN A 74 -15.48 16.35 -10.40
CA ASN A 74 -16.51 17.37 -10.63
C ASN A 74 -17.94 16.80 -10.48
N GLY A 75 -18.16 15.99 -9.43
CA GLY A 75 -19.43 15.31 -9.14
C GLY A 75 -19.78 14.13 -10.06
N LYS A 76 -19.00 13.88 -11.12
CA LYS A 76 -19.22 12.77 -12.06
C LYS A 76 -18.41 11.56 -11.67
N LYS A 77 -19.06 10.39 -11.63
CA LYS A 77 -18.39 9.11 -11.37
C LYS A 77 -17.76 8.58 -12.65
N MET A 78 -16.47 8.33 -12.61
CA MET A 78 -15.69 7.69 -13.67
C MET A 78 -15.27 6.31 -13.21
N LYS A 79 -15.32 5.31 -14.10
CA LYS A 79 -14.82 3.97 -13.81
C LYS A 79 -14.34 3.27 -15.07
N ASN A 80 -13.38 2.37 -14.91
CA ASN A 80 -12.90 1.50 -15.97
C ASN A 80 -12.37 0.18 -15.39
N THR A 81 -12.28 -0.85 -16.22
CA THR A 81 -11.65 -2.12 -15.87
C THR A 81 -10.17 -2.08 -16.21
N TYR A 82 -9.34 -2.55 -15.28
CA TYR A 82 -7.90 -2.62 -15.42
C TYR A 82 -7.40 -4.05 -15.18
N ASN A 83 -6.30 -4.37 -15.86
CA ASN A 83 -5.47 -5.53 -15.59
C ASN A 83 -4.37 -5.10 -14.62
N MET A 84 -4.18 -5.90 -13.58
CA MET A 84 -3.17 -5.66 -12.56
C MET A 84 -2.27 -6.89 -12.45
N TYR A 85 -0.98 -6.70 -12.21
CA TYR A 85 -0.01 -7.80 -12.14
C TYR A 85 0.87 -7.65 -10.91
N ALA A 86 1.05 -8.73 -10.15
CA ALA A 86 2.07 -8.81 -9.12
C ALA A 86 3.42 -9.19 -9.76
N ALA A 87 4.25 -8.19 -10.03
CA ALA A 87 5.54 -8.32 -10.69
C ALA A 87 6.70 -8.38 -9.69
N LYS A 88 7.83 -8.93 -10.15
CA LYS A 88 9.12 -8.89 -9.46
C LYS A 88 9.99 -7.86 -10.14
N GLU A 89 10.75 -7.08 -9.37
CA GLU A 89 11.87 -6.35 -9.93
C GLU A 89 12.98 -7.32 -10.37
N THR A 90 13.79 -6.91 -11.35
CA THR A 90 14.95 -7.67 -11.79
C THR A 90 15.87 -7.97 -10.61
N GLY A 91 16.20 -9.25 -10.41
CA GLY A 91 17.05 -9.70 -9.31
C GLY A 91 16.38 -9.80 -7.94
N LYS A 92 15.06 -9.53 -7.83
CA LYS A 92 14.30 -9.76 -6.59
C LYS A 92 13.50 -11.06 -6.66
N ASN A 93 13.44 -11.78 -5.53
CA ASN A 93 12.64 -13.00 -5.42
C ASN A 93 11.17 -12.74 -5.04
N THR A 94 10.86 -11.54 -4.56
CA THR A 94 9.54 -11.16 -4.06
C THR A 94 8.76 -10.36 -5.08
N ARG A 95 7.44 -10.60 -5.16
CA ARG A 95 6.52 -9.83 -6.01
C ARG A 95 6.09 -8.55 -5.30
N ASN A 96 7.00 -7.60 -5.13
CA ASN A 96 6.76 -6.34 -4.42
C ASN A 96 6.20 -5.22 -5.33
N VAL A 97 6.11 -5.45 -6.65
CA VAL A 97 5.62 -4.46 -7.61
C VAL A 97 4.21 -4.82 -8.05
N LEU A 98 3.33 -3.84 -7.98
CA LEU A 98 2.01 -3.85 -8.59
C LEU A 98 2.11 -3.07 -9.90
N SER A 99 1.78 -3.72 -11.01
CA SER A 99 1.67 -3.08 -12.32
C SER A 99 0.22 -2.97 -12.75
N ILE A 100 -0.20 -1.81 -13.23
CA ILE A 100 -1.57 -1.53 -13.65
C ILE A 100 -1.62 -1.09 -15.12
N SER A 101 -2.53 -1.68 -15.90
CA SER A 101 -2.74 -1.34 -17.31
C SER A 101 -4.20 -1.49 -17.74
N SER A 102 -4.66 -0.62 -18.63
CA SER A 102 -6.00 -0.73 -19.24
C SER A 102 -6.08 -1.82 -20.31
N LYS A 103 -4.94 -2.38 -20.71
CA LYS A 103 -4.83 -3.48 -21.68
C LYS A 103 -3.99 -4.63 -21.09
N PRO A 104 -4.19 -5.88 -21.54
CA PRO A 104 -3.32 -6.97 -21.15
C PRO A 104 -1.85 -6.65 -21.50
N LEU A 105 -0.94 -7.03 -20.61
CA LEU A 105 0.50 -6.87 -20.81
C LEU A 105 1.15 -8.23 -21.11
N THR A 106 2.11 -8.22 -22.03
CA THR A 106 3.01 -9.37 -22.24
C THR A 106 4.15 -9.37 -21.21
N ASP A 107 4.60 -8.18 -20.81
CA ASP A 107 5.54 -7.97 -19.71
C ASP A 107 4.89 -7.11 -18.61
N PRO A 108 4.69 -7.65 -17.40
CA PRO A 108 4.15 -6.91 -16.27
C PRO A 108 4.88 -5.59 -15.96
N LEU A 109 6.17 -5.43 -16.26
CA LEU A 109 6.91 -4.20 -15.93
C LEU A 109 6.64 -3.03 -16.90
N GLN A 110 5.81 -3.23 -17.93
CA GLN A 110 5.45 -2.19 -18.91
C GLN A 110 4.25 -1.32 -18.48
N GLY A 111 3.55 -1.69 -17.41
CA GLY A 111 2.41 -0.91 -16.89
C GLY A 111 2.80 0.28 -16.02
N GLU A 112 1.80 0.87 -15.37
CA GLU A 112 2.01 1.82 -14.28
C GLU A 112 2.47 1.07 -13.04
N LEU A 113 3.68 1.38 -12.57
CA LEU A 113 4.31 0.63 -11.49
C LEU A 113 4.08 1.30 -10.14
N TYR A 114 3.73 0.46 -9.16
CA TYR A 114 3.50 0.81 -7.77
C TYR A 114 4.26 -0.19 -6.90
N PHE A 115 5.15 0.28 -6.05
CA PHE A 115 5.98 -0.57 -5.20
C PHE A 115 5.35 -0.67 -3.82
N LEU A 116 5.08 -1.87 -3.34
CA LEU A 116 4.59 -2.07 -1.98
C LEU A 116 5.73 -1.80 -1.00
N ILE A 117 5.60 -0.73 -0.22
CA ILE A 117 6.61 -0.31 0.76
C ILE A 117 6.17 -0.60 2.19
N TYR A 118 4.88 -0.83 2.44
CA TYR A 118 4.37 -1.23 3.74
C TYR A 118 3.03 -1.95 3.64
N ARG A 119 2.80 -2.88 4.56
CA ARG A 119 1.50 -3.49 4.81
C ARG A 119 1.38 -3.84 6.29
N ASP A 120 0.22 -3.61 6.87
CA ASP A 120 -0.04 -3.93 8.29
C ASP A 120 -0.66 -5.32 8.49
N GLY A 121 -1.06 -5.99 7.41
CA GLY A 121 -1.79 -7.27 7.47
C GLY A 121 -3.23 -7.17 7.95
N LYS A 122 -3.71 -5.96 8.28
CA LYS A 122 -5.06 -5.64 8.75
C LYS A 122 -5.89 -4.93 7.67
N GLY A 123 -5.38 -4.84 6.44
CA GLY A 123 -6.07 -4.30 5.27
C GLY A 123 -5.50 -2.96 4.79
N CYS A 124 -4.46 -2.42 5.42
CA CYS A 124 -3.77 -1.21 4.97
C CYS A 124 -2.49 -1.55 4.19
N ASN A 125 -2.32 -0.90 3.04
CA ASN A 125 -1.15 -1.03 2.19
C ASN A 125 -0.67 0.36 1.77
N ILE A 126 0.64 0.59 1.84
CA ILE A 126 1.24 1.82 1.33
C ILE A 126 2.07 1.46 0.10
N LEU A 127 1.73 2.11 -1.00
CA LEU A 127 2.37 1.95 -2.28
C LEU A 127 3.18 3.19 -2.61
N PHE A 128 4.31 2.99 -3.25
CA PHE A 128 5.10 4.03 -3.85
C PHE A 128 4.82 4.04 -5.36
N ALA A 129 4.20 5.10 -5.87
CA ALA A 129 3.90 5.25 -7.30
C ALA A 129 5.16 5.68 -8.06
N GLN A 130 5.36 5.17 -9.27
CA GLN A 130 6.44 5.62 -10.14
C GLN A 130 5.93 6.54 -11.26
N ASN A 131 6.68 7.60 -11.57
CA ASN A 131 6.39 8.44 -12.74
C ASN A 131 6.52 7.63 -14.03
N LYS A 132 5.46 7.58 -14.84
CA LYS A 132 5.55 6.97 -16.18
C LYS A 132 6.58 7.66 -17.07
N THR A 133 6.69 8.98 -16.97
CA THR A 133 7.49 9.81 -17.87
C THR A 133 8.93 9.93 -17.41
N THR A 134 9.15 10.25 -16.13
CA THR A 134 10.50 10.49 -15.62
C THR A 134 11.15 9.24 -15.05
N ARG A 135 10.38 8.16 -14.83
CA ARG A 135 10.77 6.98 -14.03
C ARG A 135 11.32 7.33 -12.64
N LYS A 136 11.16 8.60 -12.23
CA LYS A 136 11.47 9.06 -10.90
C LYS A 136 10.34 8.69 -9.97
N ASP A 137 10.72 8.66 -8.73
CA ASP A 137 9.87 8.33 -7.63
C ASP A 137 8.74 9.37 -7.51
N LEU A 138 7.47 8.94 -7.66
CA LEU A 138 6.27 9.81 -7.70
C LEU A 138 5.52 9.86 -6.38
N GLU A 139 6.08 9.28 -5.32
CA GLU A 139 5.63 9.38 -3.95
C GLU A 139 4.56 8.35 -3.53
N CYS A 140 3.91 8.56 -2.38
CA CYS A 140 3.13 7.54 -1.68
C CYS A 140 1.63 7.60 -1.93
N GLU A 141 1.00 6.43 -1.87
CA GLU A 141 -0.46 6.24 -1.79
C GLU A 141 -0.81 5.26 -0.68
N MET A 142 -1.77 5.62 0.17
CA MET A 142 -2.33 4.72 1.20
C MET A 142 -3.64 4.11 0.70
N TRP A 143 -3.61 2.80 0.45
CA TRP A 143 -4.77 2.02 0.02
C TRP A 143 -5.25 1.10 1.13
N VAL A 144 -6.54 1.16 1.42
CA VAL A 144 -7.13 0.42 2.55
C VAL A 144 -8.34 -0.38 2.10
N GLU A 145 -8.52 -1.58 2.62
CA GLU A 145 -9.76 -2.33 2.44
C GLU A 145 -10.96 -1.52 2.97
N LYS A 146 -12.03 -1.45 2.19
CA LYS A 146 -13.17 -0.55 2.47
C LYS A 146 -13.82 -0.82 3.83
N ASN A 147 -13.83 -2.06 4.30
CA ASN A 147 -14.38 -2.46 5.59
C ASN A 147 -13.56 -1.96 6.80
N VAL A 148 -12.30 -1.59 6.61
CA VAL A 148 -11.42 -1.06 7.67
C VAL A 148 -11.02 0.40 7.45
N ALA A 149 -11.53 1.05 6.40
CA ALA A 149 -11.20 2.44 6.05
C ALA A 149 -11.54 3.46 7.15
N ASP A 150 -12.51 3.15 8.02
CA ASP A 150 -12.88 3.98 9.17
C ASP A 150 -12.02 3.73 10.42
N ASN A 151 -11.27 2.63 10.44
CA ASN A 151 -10.49 2.17 11.60
C ASN A 151 -9.08 1.73 11.15
N ILE A 152 -8.43 2.58 10.35
CA ILE A 152 -7.06 2.35 9.89
C ILE A 152 -6.13 2.25 11.10
N SER A 153 -5.25 1.24 11.11
CA SER A 153 -4.29 1.04 12.20
C SER A 153 -3.37 2.27 12.37
N GLU A 154 -3.02 2.57 13.62
CA GLU A 154 -2.05 3.64 13.91
C GLU A 154 -0.69 3.33 13.28
N ASP A 155 -0.27 2.06 13.23
CA ASP A 155 0.98 1.65 12.58
C ASP A 155 1.01 2.05 11.10
N CYS A 156 -0.10 1.87 10.37
CA CYS A 156 -0.15 2.27 8.97
C CYS A 156 -0.14 3.80 8.79
N LYS A 157 -0.87 4.52 9.66
CA LYS A 157 -0.85 5.99 9.64
C LYS A 157 0.54 6.54 9.96
N HIS A 158 1.19 5.97 10.97
CA HIS A 158 2.54 6.36 11.40
C HIS A 158 3.56 6.07 10.30
N TYR A 159 3.56 4.86 9.72
CA TYR A 159 4.47 4.54 8.62
C TYR A 159 4.31 5.52 7.46
N TYR A 160 3.06 5.85 7.09
CA TYR A 160 2.82 6.84 6.04
C TYR A 160 3.40 8.21 6.42
N ASN A 161 3.08 8.73 7.60
CA ASN A 161 3.54 10.05 8.03
C ASN A 161 5.07 10.15 8.15
N ASP A 162 5.74 9.06 8.51
CA ASP A 162 7.19 9.02 8.71
C ASP A 162 7.97 8.81 7.42
N ARG A 163 7.40 8.06 6.45
CA ARG A 163 8.10 7.63 5.23
C ARG A 163 7.66 8.37 3.98
N CYS A 164 6.49 9.00 4.01
CA CYS A 164 5.92 9.70 2.87
C CYS A 164 6.01 11.22 3.05
N MET A 165 6.02 11.94 1.93
CA MET A 165 5.90 13.40 1.95
C MET A 165 4.51 13.81 2.46
N ALA A 166 4.35 15.11 2.74
CA ALA A 166 3.10 15.68 3.22
C ALA A 166 1.92 15.27 2.33
N VAL A 167 0.77 15.02 2.95
CA VAL A 167 -0.46 14.69 2.23
C VAL A 167 -0.87 15.87 1.35
N VAL A 168 -1.06 15.60 0.06
CA VAL A 168 -1.53 16.61 -0.92
C VAL A 168 -2.98 16.38 -1.31
N GLU A 169 -3.43 15.13 -1.42
CA GLU A 169 -4.83 14.83 -1.71
C GLU A 169 -5.39 13.79 -0.73
N THR A 170 -6.58 14.09 -0.17
CA THR A 170 -7.40 13.14 0.61
C THR A 170 -8.57 12.68 -0.25
N HIS A 171 -8.67 11.37 -0.44
CA HIS A 171 -9.55 10.78 -1.45
C HIS A 171 -10.81 10.16 -0.87
N TYR A 172 -10.76 9.62 0.34
CA TYR A 172 -11.88 8.90 0.92
C TYR A 172 -12.56 9.69 2.04
N SER A 173 -13.89 9.58 2.10
CA SER A 173 -14.69 9.99 3.24
C SER A 173 -15.88 9.04 3.37
N LYS A 174 -16.54 9.02 4.54
CA LYS A 174 -17.76 8.22 4.78
C LYS A 174 -18.90 8.55 3.81
N ALA A 175 -18.89 9.75 3.21
CA ALA A 175 -19.88 10.15 2.21
C ALA A 175 -19.67 9.49 0.83
N CYS A 176 -18.51 8.85 0.60
CA CYS A 176 -18.19 8.23 -0.68
C CYS A 176 -19.08 7.02 -0.98
N LYS A 177 -19.93 7.17 -2.00
CA LYS A 177 -20.77 6.08 -2.53
C LYS A 177 -19.98 5.19 -3.50
N ILE A 178 -19.14 4.32 -2.95
CA ILE A 178 -18.28 3.36 -3.65
C ILE A 178 -18.97 1.97 -3.73
N PRO A 179 -18.83 1.21 -4.83
CA PRO A 179 -19.40 -0.14 -4.99
C PRO A 179 -18.81 -1.24 -4.08
#